data_AF-A0A510JBR9-F1
#
_entry.id   AF-A0A510JBR9-F1
#
_cell.length_a   1.000
_cell.length_b   1.000
_cell.length_c   1.000
_cell.angle_alpha   90.00
_cell.angle_beta   90.00
_cell.angle_gamma   90.00
#
_symmetry.space_group_name_H-M   'P 1'
#
loop_
_entity.id
_entity.type
_entity.pdbx_description
1 polymer ?
#
loop_
_entity_poly.entity_id
_entity_poly.type
_entity_poly.pdbx_seq_one_letter_code
_entity_poly.pdbx_strand_id
1 'polypeptide(L)'
;MGKNNKKQIKNGIIFGKFYPLHTGHVDFIQRASGLSENLYVIVCTDKKRDIELFEKSQMKKMPTEKDRIRFAEQTFKYQDNIKILHLSEDNIPPYPNGWKEWTKRVKELLSENHLKIDTIFTNETQDVENYKKNFVDSDNSYEVFDRELKVETIDTLRNNFHISATEVRKNPYHNWQYIPKYVREFFVLKVAIIGSENSGKTNLTNKLANYYNTSCVREYRKKYIEEVLAGKSDNMQYEDYSRIAYEHNREITDSGANADKLTFIDTEYTSLQVFSIINTGEEHPVIKDFIKNSKFNIIIYIEKDRNKEYDKILKKLLEKYNIKYFTIKNEECNFTEIYNKSIEIIDDFISI
;
A
#
# COMPACT_ATOMS: atom_id res chain seq x y z
N MET A 1 24.57 -34.74 -28.08
CA MET A 1 23.81 -34.92 -26.83
C MET A 1 22.47 -34.23 -27.00
N GLY A 2 21.38 -34.99 -26.83
CA GLY A 2 20.05 -34.66 -27.34
C GLY A 2 19.48 -33.35 -26.78
N LYS A 3 19.00 -32.49 -27.69
CA LYS A 3 18.04 -31.45 -27.34
C LYS A 3 16.79 -32.17 -26.82
N ASN A 4 16.59 -32.16 -25.50
CA ASN A 4 15.29 -32.50 -24.92
C ASN A 4 14.28 -31.50 -25.48
N ASN A 5 13.49 -31.92 -26.48
CA ASN A 5 12.29 -31.23 -26.94
C ASN A 5 11.24 -31.27 -25.81
N LYS A 6 11.48 -30.55 -24.71
CA LYS A 6 10.37 -30.15 -23.85
C LYS A 6 9.50 -29.23 -24.68
N LYS A 7 8.27 -29.66 -25.00
CA LYS A 7 7.22 -28.82 -25.60
C LYS A 7 7.22 -27.49 -24.84
N GLN A 8 7.53 -26.40 -25.53
CA GLN A 8 7.51 -25.06 -24.96
C GLN A 8 6.10 -24.78 -24.46
N ILE A 9 5.96 -24.39 -23.19
CA ILE A 9 4.67 -24.05 -22.58
C ILE A 9 4.20 -22.78 -23.27
N LYS A 10 3.03 -22.81 -23.91
CA LYS A 10 2.53 -21.67 -24.68
C LYS A 10 1.73 -20.73 -23.79
N ASN A 11 0.80 -21.28 -23.02
CA ASN A 11 -0.09 -20.52 -22.15
C ASN A 11 -0.13 -21.14 -20.75
N GLY A 12 0.63 -20.54 -19.83
CA GLY A 12 0.62 -20.88 -18.41
C GLY A 12 -0.40 -20.06 -17.62
N ILE A 13 -0.92 -20.61 -16.52
CA ILE A 13 -1.81 -19.89 -15.59
C ILE A 13 -1.38 -20.04 -14.13
N ILE A 14 -1.57 -18.99 -13.34
CA ILE A 14 -1.37 -18.95 -11.89
C ILE A 14 -2.61 -18.36 -11.23
N PHE A 15 -3.04 -18.92 -10.10
CA PHE A 15 -4.10 -18.36 -9.26
C PHE A 15 -3.52 -17.87 -7.94
N GLY A 16 -3.94 -16.70 -7.47
CA GLY A 16 -3.47 -16.19 -6.19
C GLY A 16 -4.38 -15.12 -5.60
N LYS A 17 -4.51 -15.14 -4.26
CA LYS A 17 -5.25 -14.10 -3.52
C LYS A 17 -4.51 -12.76 -3.51
N PHE A 18 -3.18 -12.81 -3.54
CA PHE A 18 -2.24 -11.67 -3.49
C PHE A 18 -2.64 -10.60 -2.47
N TYR A 19 -2.93 -11.04 -1.24
CA TYR A 19 -3.44 -10.18 -0.16
C TYR A 19 -2.45 -10.12 1.02
N PRO A 20 -1.29 -9.46 0.94
CA PRO A 20 -0.80 -8.73 -0.22
C PRO A 20 0.06 -9.61 -1.16
N LEU A 21 0.39 -9.04 -2.33
CA LEU A 21 1.52 -9.49 -3.14
C LEU A 21 2.83 -9.31 -2.35
N HIS A 22 3.74 -10.29 -2.43
CA HIS A 22 5.05 -10.28 -1.75
C HIS A 22 6.14 -10.85 -2.66
N THR A 23 7.41 -10.67 -2.32
CA THR A 23 8.54 -11.10 -3.18
C THR A 23 8.54 -12.60 -3.48
N GLY A 24 8.08 -13.45 -2.56
CA GLY A 24 7.86 -14.89 -2.87
C GLY A 24 6.88 -15.12 -4.02
N HIS A 25 5.75 -14.41 -4.09
CA HIS A 25 4.86 -14.45 -5.25
C HIS A 25 5.54 -13.90 -6.50
N VAL A 26 6.33 -12.84 -6.36
CA VAL A 26 7.08 -12.25 -7.49
C VAL A 26 8.05 -13.28 -8.06
N ASP A 27 8.89 -13.91 -7.25
CA ASP A 27 9.82 -14.96 -7.70
C ASP A 27 9.09 -16.13 -8.38
N PHE A 28 7.99 -16.59 -7.78
CA PHE A 28 7.16 -17.65 -8.35
C PHE A 28 6.61 -17.29 -9.74
N ILE A 29 6.02 -16.10 -9.89
CA ILE A 29 5.49 -15.60 -11.16
C ILE A 29 6.62 -15.42 -12.18
N GLN A 30 7.77 -14.87 -11.76
CA GLN A 30 8.93 -14.68 -12.62
C GLN A 30 9.45 -16.01 -13.18
N ARG A 31 9.59 -17.03 -12.33
CA ARG A 31 10.01 -18.38 -12.76
C ARG A 31 9.02 -19.00 -13.75
N ALA A 32 7.73 -18.95 -13.45
CA ALA A 32 6.69 -19.45 -14.36
C ALA A 32 6.68 -18.70 -15.70
N SER A 33 6.94 -17.38 -15.67
CA SER A 33 6.99 -16.56 -16.90
C SER A 33 8.17 -16.94 -17.79
N GLY A 34 9.30 -17.36 -17.21
CA GLY A 34 10.45 -17.85 -17.97
C GLY A 34 10.23 -19.24 -18.59
N LEU A 35 9.24 -19.98 -18.11
CA LEU A 35 8.90 -21.31 -18.63
C LEU A 35 7.83 -21.25 -19.72
N SER A 36 7.09 -20.14 -19.87
CA SER A 36 5.91 -20.01 -20.73
C SER A 36 6.00 -18.85 -21.72
N GLU A 37 5.44 -19.00 -22.93
CA GLU A 37 5.35 -17.88 -23.90
C GLU A 37 4.39 -16.79 -23.43
N ASN A 38 3.27 -17.17 -22.80
CA ASN A 38 2.32 -16.28 -22.15
C ASN A 38 1.99 -16.83 -20.76
N LEU A 39 2.03 -15.99 -19.75
CA LEU A 39 1.63 -16.31 -18.39
C LEU A 39 0.42 -15.46 -17.98
N TYR A 40 -0.68 -16.12 -17.61
CA TYR A 40 -1.88 -15.48 -17.09
C TYR A 40 -1.88 -15.58 -15.56
N VAL A 41 -1.83 -14.44 -14.87
CA VAL A 41 -1.87 -14.36 -13.41
C VAL A 41 -3.26 -13.90 -12.99
N ILE A 42 -4.01 -14.78 -12.34
CA ILE A 42 -5.38 -14.53 -11.90
C ILE A 42 -5.37 -14.03 -10.46
N VAL A 43 -5.79 -12.79 -10.27
CA VAL A 43 -6.01 -12.17 -8.95
C VAL A 43 -7.38 -12.57 -8.43
N CYS A 44 -7.41 -13.44 -7.42
CA CYS A 44 -8.63 -14.00 -6.84
C CYS A 44 -9.11 -13.18 -5.62
N THR A 45 -10.32 -12.63 -5.68
CA THR A 45 -10.87 -11.74 -4.63
C THR A 45 -12.16 -12.29 -4.04
N ASP A 46 -12.36 -12.15 -2.73
CA ASP A 46 -13.63 -12.47 -2.08
C ASP A 46 -13.92 -11.41 -1.01
N LYS A 47 -15.04 -10.69 -1.14
CA LYS A 47 -15.32 -9.52 -0.28
C LYS A 47 -15.36 -9.88 1.19
N LYS A 48 -16.03 -10.96 1.56
CA LYS A 48 -16.23 -11.34 2.97
C LYS A 48 -14.90 -11.74 3.61
N ARG A 49 -14.19 -12.67 2.98
CA ARG A 49 -12.85 -13.12 3.38
C ARG A 49 -11.87 -11.96 3.45
N ASP A 50 -11.85 -11.09 2.45
CA ASP A 50 -10.86 -10.03 2.36
C ASP A 50 -11.10 -8.94 3.45
N ILE A 51 -12.36 -8.67 3.83
CA ILE A 51 -12.68 -7.86 5.02
C ILE A 51 -12.17 -8.54 6.29
N GLU A 52 -12.48 -9.82 6.50
CA GLU A 52 -12.02 -10.55 7.69
C GLU A 52 -10.49 -10.61 7.79
N LEU A 53 -9.80 -10.75 6.65
CA LEU A 53 -8.34 -10.74 6.59
C LEU A 53 -7.76 -9.36 6.93
N PHE A 54 -8.41 -8.28 6.49
CA PHE A 54 -8.01 -6.92 6.83
C PHE A 54 -8.16 -6.63 8.32
N GLU A 55 -9.32 -6.97 8.90
CA GLU A 55 -9.61 -6.76 10.33
C GLU A 55 -8.63 -7.50 11.25
N LYS A 56 -8.13 -8.66 10.81
CA LYS A 56 -7.13 -9.47 11.54
C LYS A 56 -5.68 -9.12 11.19
N SER A 57 -5.45 -8.06 10.41
CA SER A 57 -4.12 -7.64 9.96
C SER A 57 -3.66 -6.33 10.60
N GLN A 58 -2.39 -6.00 10.38
CA GLN A 58 -1.82 -4.70 10.74
C GLN A 58 -1.81 -3.69 9.59
N MET A 59 -2.54 -3.97 8.50
CA MET A 59 -2.66 -3.05 7.35
C MET A 59 -3.29 -1.72 7.78
N LYS A 60 -2.74 -0.61 7.32
CA LYS A 60 -3.24 0.75 7.64
C LYS A 60 -4.39 1.16 6.72
N LYS A 61 -4.49 0.53 5.55
CA LYS A 61 -5.52 0.74 4.54
C LYS A 61 -5.93 -0.61 3.98
N MET A 62 -7.24 -0.81 3.79
CA MET A 62 -7.75 -2.02 3.14
C MET A 62 -7.55 -1.89 1.62
N PRO A 63 -6.81 -2.80 0.97
CA PRO A 63 -6.72 -2.83 -0.50
C PRO A 63 -8.04 -3.29 -1.10
N THR A 64 -8.51 -2.53 -2.08
CA THR A 64 -9.65 -2.91 -2.93
C THR A 64 -9.24 -4.01 -3.92
N GLU A 65 -10.21 -4.56 -4.64
CA GLU A 65 -9.93 -5.44 -5.79
C GLU A 65 -9.05 -4.73 -6.85
N LYS A 66 -9.34 -3.45 -7.14
CA LYS A 66 -8.59 -2.65 -8.11
C LYS A 66 -7.18 -2.35 -7.64
N ASP A 67 -6.98 -2.13 -6.35
CA ASP A 67 -5.64 -1.95 -5.79
C ASP A 67 -4.78 -3.20 -5.98
N ARG A 68 -5.34 -4.39 -5.72
CA ARG A 68 -4.60 -5.65 -5.90
C ARG A 68 -4.27 -5.96 -7.35
N ILE A 69 -5.20 -5.72 -8.27
CA ILE A 69 -4.94 -5.82 -9.70
C ILE A 69 -3.80 -4.88 -10.07
N ARG A 70 -3.88 -3.61 -9.63
CA ARG A 70 -2.83 -2.61 -9.86
C ARG A 70 -1.48 -3.01 -9.25
N PHE A 71 -1.44 -3.66 -8.10
CA PHE A 71 -0.18 -4.17 -7.52
C PHE A 71 0.51 -5.14 -8.47
N ALA A 72 -0.24 -6.10 -9.02
CA ALA A 72 0.30 -7.06 -9.96
C ALA A 72 0.70 -6.39 -11.28
N GLU A 73 -0.19 -5.58 -11.87
CA GLU A 73 0.08 -4.86 -13.13
C GLU A 73 1.32 -3.96 -13.02
N GLN A 74 1.44 -3.17 -11.96
CA GLN A 74 2.60 -2.28 -11.77
C GLN A 74 3.90 -3.04 -11.50
N THR A 75 3.81 -4.20 -10.84
CA THR A 75 4.98 -5.05 -10.55
C THR A 75 5.54 -5.68 -11.82
N PHE A 76 4.68 -6.11 -12.75
CA PHE A 76 5.07 -6.82 -13.97
C PHE A 76 4.94 -5.98 -15.25
N LYS A 77 4.78 -4.64 -15.13
CA LYS A 77 4.45 -3.72 -16.24
C LYS A 77 5.38 -3.73 -17.45
N TYR A 78 6.61 -4.23 -17.31
CA TYR A 78 7.61 -4.27 -18.39
C TYR A 78 7.78 -5.67 -18.97
N GLN A 79 6.85 -6.58 -18.71
CA GLN A 79 6.91 -7.98 -19.11
C GLN A 79 5.64 -8.33 -19.89
N ASP A 80 5.66 -8.10 -21.20
CA ASP A 80 4.50 -8.23 -22.08
C ASP A 80 3.90 -9.65 -22.12
N ASN A 81 4.70 -10.66 -21.76
CA ASN A 81 4.24 -12.04 -21.66
C ASN A 81 3.40 -12.32 -20.40
N ILE A 82 3.43 -11.43 -19.38
CA ILE A 82 2.65 -11.58 -18.15
C ILE A 82 1.36 -10.76 -18.26
N LYS A 83 0.22 -11.44 -18.21
CA LYS A 83 -1.11 -10.84 -18.31
C LYS A 83 -1.86 -11.02 -17.00
N ILE A 84 -2.36 -9.93 -16.43
CA ILE A 84 -3.12 -9.96 -15.18
C ILE A 84 -4.61 -10.03 -15.50
N LEU A 85 -5.32 -11.00 -14.91
CA LEU A 85 -6.77 -11.10 -14.98
C LEU A 85 -7.35 -11.14 -13.56
N HIS A 86 -8.65 -10.90 -13.45
CA HIS A 86 -9.36 -10.87 -12.18
C HIS A 86 -10.42 -11.96 -12.12
N LEU A 87 -10.53 -12.63 -10.97
CA LEU A 87 -11.60 -13.57 -10.67
C LEU A 87 -12.21 -13.22 -9.30
N SER A 88 -13.47 -12.80 -9.30
CA SER A 88 -14.25 -12.69 -8.06
C SER A 88 -14.71 -14.08 -7.62
N GLU A 89 -14.47 -14.44 -6.37
CA GLU A 89 -14.88 -15.68 -5.72
C GLU A 89 -16.11 -15.46 -4.80
N ASP A 90 -16.76 -14.30 -4.91
CA ASP A 90 -17.91 -13.94 -4.09
C ASP A 90 -19.02 -15.00 -4.22
N ASN A 91 -19.55 -15.45 -3.08
CA ASN A 91 -20.59 -16.48 -2.94
C ASN A 91 -20.16 -17.92 -3.27
N ILE A 92 -18.86 -18.17 -3.48
CA ILE A 92 -18.33 -19.54 -3.58
C ILE A 92 -18.06 -20.08 -2.16
N PRO A 93 -18.42 -21.34 -1.85
CA PRO A 93 -18.06 -21.96 -0.59
C PRO A 93 -16.56 -21.86 -0.31
N PRO A 94 -16.14 -21.60 0.94
CA PRO A 94 -14.74 -21.47 1.26
C PRO A 94 -13.98 -22.77 0.96
N TYR A 95 -12.70 -22.62 0.62
CA TYR A 95 -11.79 -23.76 0.50
C TYR A 95 -11.86 -24.64 1.76
N PRO A 96 -11.96 -25.98 1.62
CA PRO A 96 -11.78 -26.78 0.39
C PRO A 96 -13.07 -27.12 -0.39
N ASN A 97 -14.24 -26.58 -0.05
CA ASN A 97 -15.52 -27.07 -0.59
C ASN A 97 -15.99 -26.38 -1.89
N GLY A 98 -15.33 -25.29 -2.30
CA GLY A 98 -15.76 -24.43 -3.41
C GLY A 98 -15.35 -24.86 -4.82
N TRP A 99 -14.59 -25.95 -4.99
CA TRP A 99 -13.94 -26.29 -6.27
C TRP A 99 -14.89 -26.37 -7.46
N LYS A 100 -16.12 -26.90 -7.30
CA LYS A 100 -17.08 -27.05 -8.40
C LYS A 100 -17.49 -25.70 -8.99
N GLU A 101 -17.89 -24.76 -8.14
CA GLU A 101 -18.34 -23.43 -8.56
C GLU A 101 -17.17 -22.57 -9.03
N TRP A 102 -16.03 -22.69 -8.34
CA TRP A 102 -14.79 -22.02 -8.71
C TRP A 102 -14.30 -22.44 -10.10
N THR A 103 -14.26 -23.74 -10.38
CA THR A 103 -13.89 -24.30 -11.69
C THR A 103 -14.80 -23.76 -12.80
N LYS A 104 -16.11 -23.67 -12.56
CA LYS A 104 -17.06 -23.11 -13.52
C LYS A 104 -16.69 -21.66 -13.86
N ARG A 105 -16.42 -20.85 -12.84
CA ARG A 105 -16.09 -19.42 -13.00
C ARG A 105 -14.74 -19.20 -13.68
N VAL A 106 -13.77 -20.08 -13.41
CA VAL A 106 -12.50 -20.11 -14.16
C VAL A 106 -12.74 -20.41 -15.64
N LYS A 107 -13.57 -21.42 -15.96
CA LYS A 107 -13.90 -21.75 -17.36
C LYS A 107 -14.59 -20.58 -18.06
N GLU A 108 -15.55 -19.92 -17.40
CA GLU A 108 -16.22 -18.71 -17.92
C GLU A 108 -15.21 -17.59 -18.22
N LEU A 109 -14.34 -17.25 -17.26
CA LEU A 109 -13.30 -16.24 -17.44
C LEU A 109 -12.39 -16.55 -18.64
N LEU A 110 -11.92 -17.80 -18.76
CA LEU A 110 -11.05 -18.19 -19.87
C LEU A 110 -11.76 -18.16 -21.22
N SER A 111 -13.03 -18.59 -21.28
CA SER A 111 -13.84 -18.54 -22.49
C SER A 111 -14.11 -17.12 -22.97
N GLU A 112 -14.46 -16.21 -22.05
CA GLU A 112 -14.70 -14.79 -22.35
C GLU A 112 -13.45 -14.08 -22.90
N ASN A 113 -12.28 -14.51 -22.45
CA ASN A 113 -10.99 -13.98 -22.92
C ASN A 113 -10.40 -14.78 -24.10
N HIS A 114 -11.13 -15.77 -24.63
CA HIS A 114 -10.70 -16.66 -25.71
C HIS A 114 -9.34 -17.34 -25.44
N LEU A 115 -9.11 -17.75 -24.19
CA LEU A 115 -7.85 -18.32 -23.74
C LEU A 115 -7.89 -19.83 -23.76
N LYS A 116 -6.77 -20.42 -24.20
CA LYS A 116 -6.53 -21.85 -24.11
C LYS A 116 -5.26 -22.13 -23.34
N ILE A 117 -5.39 -22.68 -22.13
CA ILE A 117 -4.30 -22.90 -21.18
C ILE A 117 -3.76 -24.33 -21.32
N ASP A 118 -2.45 -24.48 -21.38
CA ASP A 118 -1.80 -25.80 -21.44
C ASP A 118 -1.12 -26.21 -20.12
N THR A 119 -0.84 -25.26 -19.22
CA THR A 119 -0.15 -25.52 -17.96
C THR A 119 -0.70 -24.67 -16.81
N ILE A 120 -1.02 -25.30 -15.69
CA ILE A 120 -1.30 -24.64 -14.40
C ILE A 120 -0.03 -24.70 -13.55
N PHE A 121 0.46 -23.55 -13.11
CA PHE A 121 1.56 -23.46 -12.15
C PHE A 121 0.99 -23.27 -10.74
N THR A 122 1.46 -24.07 -9.79
CA THR A 122 1.12 -23.91 -8.36
C THR A 122 2.32 -24.22 -7.47
N ASN A 123 2.43 -23.58 -6.31
CA ASN A 123 3.35 -23.97 -5.25
C ASN A 123 2.65 -24.79 -4.14
N GLU A 124 1.32 -24.86 -4.17
CA GLU A 124 0.49 -25.58 -3.21
C GLU A 124 0.29 -27.03 -3.68
N THR A 125 1.11 -27.95 -3.16
CA THR A 125 1.11 -29.37 -3.57
C THR A 125 -0.21 -30.07 -3.30
N GLN A 126 -0.93 -29.67 -2.25
CA GLN A 126 -2.25 -30.18 -1.90
C GLN A 126 -3.33 -29.90 -2.96
N ASP A 127 -3.15 -28.86 -3.78
CA ASP A 127 -4.15 -28.47 -4.79
C ASP A 127 -3.99 -29.24 -6.10
N VAL A 128 -2.85 -29.93 -6.29
CA VAL A 128 -2.53 -30.65 -7.55
C VAL A 128 -3.60 -31.68 -7.90
N GLU A 129 -4.05 -32.46 -6.93
CA GLU A 129 -5.10 -33.48 -7.15
C GLU A 129 -6.44 -32.84 -7.48
N ASN A 130 -6.78 -31.73 -6.84
CA ASN A 130 -8.00 -30.99 -7.13
C ASN A 130 -7.97 -30.36 -8.52
N TYR A 131 -6.83 -29.81 -8.95
CA TYR A 131 -6.66 -29.31 -10.32
C TYR A 131 -6.85 -30.42 -11.35
N LYS A 132 -6.25 -31.60 -11.13
CA LYS A 132 -6.42 -32.76 -12.01
C LYS A 132 -7.88 -33.19 -12.09
N LYS A 133 -8.51 -33.43 -10.94
CA LYS A 133 -9.90 -33.88 -10.87
C LYS A 133 -10.90 -32.92 -11.52
N ASN A 134 -10.68 -31.61 -11.37
CA ASN A 134 -11.65 -30.60 -11.83
C ASN A 134 -11.36 -30.08 -13.25
N PHE A 135 -10.12 -30.12 -13.74
CA PHE A 135 -9.76 -29.61 -15.07
C PHE A 135 -9.22 -30.65 -16.05
N VAL A 136 -8.54 -31.69 -15.59
CA VAL A 136 -8.01 -32.75 -16.47
C VAL A 136 -9.06 -33.84 -16.70
N ASP A 137 -9.70 -34.29 -15.63
CA ASP A 137 -10.62 -35.44 -15.65
C ASP A 137 -12.09 -35.04 -15.88
N SER A 138 -12.39 -33.73 -16.08
CA SER A 138 -13.77 -33.26 -16.25
C SER A 138 -14.20 -33.13 -17.70
N ASP A 139 -15.41 -33.60 -18.00
CA ASP A 139 -16.06 -33.34 -19.28
C ASP A 139 -16.19 -31.82 -19.51
N ASN A 140 -15.93 -31.38 -20.74
CA ASN A 140 -15.97 -29.96 -21.17
C ASN A 140 -14.89 -29.04 -20.56
N SER A 141 -13.72 -29.53 -20.16
CA SER A 141 -12.57 -28.66 -19.86
C SER A 141 -11.78 -28.25 -21.11
N TYR A 142 -11.85 -29.04 -22.19
CA TYR A 142 -11.03 -28.91 -23.40
C TYR A 142 -11.30 -27.67 -24.26
N GLU A 143 -12.39 -26.94 -23.97
CA GLU A 143 -12.70 -25.66 -24.63
C GLU A 143 -11.64 -24.61 -24.26
N VAL A 144 -11.25 -24.59 -22.99
CA VAL A 144 -10.34 -23.58 -22.41
C VAL A 144 -9.03 -24.16 -21.88
N PHE A 145 -8.93 -25.48 -21.74
CA PHE A 145 -7.70 -26.18 -21.39
C PHE A 145 -7.24 -27.09 -22.54
N ASP A 146 -5.93 -27.29 -22.67
CA ASP A 146 -5.37 -28.29 -23.58
C ASP A 146 -5.78 -29.70 -23.12
N ARG A 147 -5.89 -30.64 -24.06
CA ARG A 147 -6.15 -32.05 -23.75
C ARG A 147 -5.03 -32.67 -22.92
N GLU A 148 -3.82 -32.16 -23.08
CA GLU A 148 -2.63 -32.56 -22.34
C GLU A 148 -2.31 -31.54 -21.22
N LEU A 149 -3.33 -30.95 -20.58
CA LEU A 149 -3.14 -29.98 -19.50
C LEU A 149 -2.18 -30.51 -18.44
N LYS A 150 -1.13 -29.74 -18.16
CA LYS A 150 -0.15 -30.04 -17.12
C LYS A 150 -0.45 -29.24 -15.86
N VAL A 151 -0.24 -29.86 -14.70
CA VAL A 151 -0.17 -29.15 -13.42
C VAL A 151 1.27 -29.26 -12.94
N GLU A 152 2.02 -28.16 -13.05
CA GLU A 152 3.44 -28.10 -12.70
C GLU A 152 3.61 -27.42 -11.35
N THR A 153 4.25 -28.14 -10.42
CA THR A 153 4.65 -27.58 -9.14
C THR A 153 6.06 -27.00 -9.23
N ILE A 154 6.21 -25.72 -8.93
CA ILE A 154 7.49 -25.05 -8.85
C ILE A 154 7.62 -24.36 -7.49
N ASP A 155 8.85 -24.27 -6.98
CA ASP A 155 9.18 -23.62 -5.70
C ASP A 155 8.37 -24.11 -4.49
N THR A 156 8.09 -25.41 -4.42
CA THR A 156 7.30 -26.02 -3.33
C THR A 156 7.96 -25.94 -1.96
N LEU A 157 9.29 -25.83 -1.92
CA LEU A 157 10.07 -25.69 -0.69
C LEU A 157 10.25 -24.23 -0.25
N ARG A 158 9.88 -23.26 -1.10
CA ARG A 158 10.06 -21.82 -0.87
C ARG A 158 11.48 -21.43 -0.48
N ASN A 159 12.48 -22.13 -1.02
CA ASN A 159 13.88 -22.05 -0.57
C ASN A 159 14.50 -20.65 -0.72
N ASN A 160 14.01 -19.85 -1.66
CA ASN A 160 14.54 -18.50 -1.89
C ASN A 160 13.84 -17.46 -1.02
N PHE A 161 12.56 -17.67 -0.70
CA PHE A 161 11.73 -16.71 0.01
C PHE A 161 10.79 -17.44 0.98
N HIS A 162 11.25 -17.62 2.22
CA HIS A 162 10.47 -18.17 3.32
C HIS A 162 9.51 -17.12 3.88
N ILE A 163 8.47 -16.80 3.11
CA ILE A 163 7.46 -15.82 3.48
C ILE A 163 6.07 -16.25 3.01
N SER A 164 5.05 -15.82 3.74
CA SER A 164 3.65 -15.92 3.35
C SER A 164 2.95 -14.57 3.47
N ALA A 165 1.87 -14.40 2.70
CA ALA A 165 1.01 -13.23 2.84
C ALA A 165 0.45 -13.07 4.27
N THR A 166 0.23 -14.19 4.98
CA THR A 166 -0.24 -14.15 6.37
C THR A 166 0.80 -13.57 7.32
N GLU A 167 2.08 -13.94 7.17
CA GLU A 167 3.17 -13.37 7.97
C GLU A 167 3.32 -11.87 7.70
N VAL A 168 3.28 -11.45 6.43
CA VAL A 168 3.31 -10.03 6.06
C VAL A 168 2.16 -9.26 6.72
N ARG A 169 0.93 -9.80 6.71
CA ARG A 169 -0.23 -9.14 7.33
C ARG A 169 -0.13 -9.05 8.85
N LYS A 170 0.46 -10.05 9.50
CA LYS A 170 0.59 -10.12 10.96
C LYS A 170 1.73 -9.28 11.50
N ASN A 171 2.85 -9.20 10.78
CA ASN A 171 4.02 -8.41 11.18
C ASN A 171 4.70 -7.81 9.94
N PRO A 172 4.16 -6.72 9.37
CA PRO A 172 4.66 -6.13 8.14
C PRO A 172 6.03 -5.49 8.30
N TYR A 173 6.35 -4.93 9.48
CA TYR A 173 7.61 -4.23 9.69
C TYR A 173 8.79 -5.19 9.85
N HIS A 174 8.59 -6.37 10.44
CA HIS A 174 9.59 -7.43 10.42
C HIS A 174 9.81 -7.98 9.00
N ASN A 175 8.75 -8.06 8.22
CA ASN A 175 8.76 -8.63 6.87
C ASN A 175 8.91 -7.58 5.75
N TRP A 176 9.34 -6.36 6.08
CA TRP A 176 9.25 -5.19 5.19
C TRP A 176 9.98 -5.39 3.85
N GLN A 177 11.14 -6.05 3.89
CA GLN A 177 11.95 -6.37 2.71
C GLN A 177 11.22 -7.23 1.67
N TYR A 178 10.21 -7.99 2.09
CA TYR A 178 9.42 -8.86 1.22
C TYR A 178 8.20 -8.15 0.61
N ILE A 179 7.94 -6.88 0.96
CA ILE A 179 6.80 -6.10 0.49
C ILE A 179 7.21 -5.26 -0.74
N PRO A 180 6.66 -5.55 -1.94
CA PRO A 180 6.95 -4.79 -3.16
C PRO A 180 6.56 -3.31 -3.02
N LYS A 181 7.28 -2.43 -3.72
CA LYS A 181 7.12 -0.98 -3.66
C LYS A 181 5.66 -0.51 -3.72
N TYR A 182 4.89 -0.99 -4.70
CA TYR A 182 3.49 -0.57 -4.93
C TYR A 182 2.51 -1.03 -3.84
N VAL A 183 2.93 -1.99 -3.01
CA VAL A 183 2.12 -2.55 -1.91
C VAL A 183 2.39 -1.80 -0.60
N ARG A 184 3.58 -1.19 -0.44
CA ARG A 184 4.03 -0.58 0.82
C ARG A 184 3.08 0.49 1.35
N GLU A 185 2.42 1.27 0.48
CA GLU A 185 1.46 2.32 0.89
C GLU A 185 0.38 1.81 1.85
N PHE A 186 0.02 0.53 1.77
CA PHE A 186 -1.03 -0.08 2.60
C PHE A 186 -0.54 -0.48 4.00
N PHE A 187 0.77 -0.39 4.25
CA PHE A 187 1.45 -0.74 5.48
C PHE A 187 2.23 0.42 6.11
N VAL A 188 2.66 1.41 5.31
CA VAL A 188 3.46 2.56 5.78
C VAL A 188 2.73 3.32 6.90
N LEU A 189 3.46 3.64 7.97
CA LEU A 189 3.05 4.60 8.97
C LEU A 189 3.35 6.03 8.53
N LYS A 190 2.32 6.89 8.46
CA LYS A 190 2.48 8.33 8.23
C LYS A 190 2.51 9.06 9.56
N VAL A 191 3.65 9.69 9.87
CA VAL A 191 3.89 10.46 11.10
C VAL A 191 3.93 11.94 10.77
N ALA A 192 2.89 12.69 11.14
CA ALA A 192 2.87 14.14 10.96
C ALA A 192 3.35 14.86 12.21
N ILE A 193 4.16 15.90 12.02
CA ILE A 193 4.64 16.77 13.09
C ILE A 193 4.00 18.15 12.90
N ILE A 194 3.22 18.59 13.88
CA ILE A 194 2.45 19.83 13.84
C ILE A 194 2.80 20.76 15.00
N GLY A 195 2.39 22.02 14.90
CA GLY A 195 2.69 23.07 15.88
C GLY A 195 2.92 24.42 15.22
N SER A 196 3.04 25.48 16.01
CA SER A 196 3.23 26.85 15.52
C SER A 196 4.55 27.05 14.76
N GLU A 197 4.65 28.17 14.04
CA GLU A 197 5.90 28.57 13.40
C GLU A 197 7.04 28.66 14.42
N ASN A 198 8.25 28.28 13.99
CA ASN A 198 9.44 28.27 14.84
C ASN A 198 9.35 27.37 16.09
N SER A 199 8.50 26.33 16.07
CA SER A 199 8.49 25.28 17.11
C SER A 199 9.52 24.18 16.89
N GLY A 200 10.26 24.20 15.77
CA GLY A 200 11.31 23.22 15.43
C GLY A 200 10.82 21.99 14.67
N LYS A 201 9.56 21.96 14.20
CA LYS A 201 8.97 20.85 13.42
C LYS A 201 9.87 20.36 12.28
N THR A 202 10.34 21.28 11.44
CA THR A 202 11.18 20.95 10.28
C THR A 202 12.47 20.27 10.72
N ASN A 203 13.10 20.73 11.81
CA ASN A 203 14.30 20.10 12.35
C ASN A 203 14.00 18.70 12.91
N LEU A 204 12.91 18.57 13.69
CA LEU A 204 12.50 17.28 14.27
C LEU A 204 12.18 16.25 13.19
N THR A 205 11.43 16.66 12.16
CA THR A 205 11.05 15.82 11.01
C THR A 205 12.29 15.24 10.35
N ASN A 206 13.30 16.07 10.06
CA ASN A 206 14.54 15.62 9.46
C ASN A 206 15.37 14.73 10.39
N LYS A 207 15.46 15.06 11.69
CA LYS A 207 16.19 14.23 12.67
C LYS A 207 15.59 12.84 12.78
N LEU A 208 14.26 12.74 12.87
CA LEU A 208 13.57 11.45 12.96
C LEU A 208 13.71 10.67 11.64
N ALA A 209 13.60 11.32 10.49
CA ALA A 209 13.83 10.68 9.20
C ALA A 209 15.23 10.07 9.08
N ASN A 210 16.26 10.80 9.54
CA ASN A 210 17.64 10.32 9.59
C ASN A 210 17.82 9.16 10.58
N TYR A 211 17.19 9.23 11.75
CA TYR A 211 17.26 8.20 12.78
C TYR A 211 16.66 6.86 12.32
N TYR A 212 15.47 6.91 11.72
CA TYR A 212 14.79 5.72 11.19
C TYR A 212 15.25 5.34 9.78
N ASN A 213 16.20 6.08 9.20
CA ASN A 213 16.70 5.87 7.84
C ASN A 213 15.56 5.76 6.80
N THR A 214 14.68 6.76 6.78
CA THR A 214 13.49 6.76 5.94
C THR A 214 13.20 8.13 5.32
N SER A 215 12.15 8.22 4.51
CA SER A 215 11.77 9.43 3.79
C SER A 215 11.05 10.46 4.69
N CYS A 216 11.14 11.72 4.28
CA CYS A 216 10.33 12.78 4.85
C CYS A 216 9.85 13.79 3.81
N VAL A 217 8.79 14.51 4.18
CA VAL A 217 8.18 15.59 3.39
C VAL A 217 8.35 16.90 4.13
N ARG A 218 8.82 17.94 3.45
CA ARG A 218 8.92 19.30 3.98
C ARG A 218 7.56 19.99 3.87
N GLU A 219 7.30 21.00 4.71
CA GLU A 219 6.09 21.81 4.61
C GLU A 219 6.05 22.54 3.25
N TYR A 220 5.15 22.13 2.35
CA TYR A 220 5.09 22.71 1.00
C TYR A 220 4.76 24.20 0.99
N ARG A 221 3.99 24.71 1.98
CA ARG A 221 3.71 26.15 2.11
C ARG A 221 4.97 26.99 2.19
N LYS A 222 5.98 26.55 2.97
CA LYS A 222 7.27 27.25 3.09
C LYS A 222 8.00 27.27 1.75
N LYS A 223 8.04 26.13 1.06
CA LYS A 223 8.62 26.00 -0.28
C LYS A 223 7.92 26.92 -1.28
N TYR A 224 6.59 26.98 -1.25
CA TYR A 224 5.80 27.86 -2.11
C TYR A 224 6.10 29.34 -1.86
N ILE A 225 6.20 29.76 -0.60
CA ILE A 225 6.55 31.14 -0.24
C ILE A 225 7.94 31.49 -0.77
N GLU A 226 8.91 30.60 -0.61
CA GLU A 226 10.29 30.79 -1.07
C GLU A 226 10.38 30.85 -2.61
N GLU A 227 9.86 29.83 -3.29
CA GLU A 227 10.06 29.62 -4.73
C GLU A 227 9.11 30.44 -5.61
N VAL A 228 7.84 30.60 -5.19
CA VAL A 228 6.78 31.22 -6.01
C VAL A 228 6.53 32.66 -5.58
N LEU A 229 6.51 32.94 -4.28
CA LEU A 229 6.26 34.29 -3.75
C LEU A 229 7.54 35.09 -3.48
N ALA A 230 8.71 34.57 -3.86
CA ALA A 230 10.01 35.20 -3.67
C ALA A 230 10.26 35.65 -2.21
N GLY A 231 9.85 34.82 -1.24
CA GLY A 231 9.97 35.06 0.19
C GLY A 231 8.92 36.01 0.79
N LYS A 232 8.00 36.54 -0.01
CA LYS A 232 6.98 37.50 0.45
C LYS A 232 5.68 36.79 0.79
N SER A 233 5.55 36.32 2.04
CA SER A 233 4.33 35.64 2.52
C SER A 233 3.05 36.45 2.36
N ASP A 234 3.14 37.78 2.44
CA ASP A 234 1.98 38.69 2.34
C ASP A 234 1.35 38.72 0.94
N ASN A 235 2.07 38.21 -0.07
CA ASN A 235 1.54 38.06 -1.43
C ASN A 235 0.66 36.82 -1.60
N MET A 236 0.55 35.96 -0.56
CA MET A 236 -0.24 34.73 -0.63
C MET A 236 -1.73 35.05 -0.85
N GLN A 237 -2.30 34.50 -1.91
CA GLN A 237 -3.71 34.65 -2.26
C GLN A 237 -4.53 33.44 -1.80
N TYR A 238 -5.86 33.59 -1.77
CA TYR A 238 -6.76 32.51 -1.36
C TYR A 238 -6.61 31.27 -2.25
N GLU A 239 -6.44 31.45 -3.56
CA GLU A 239 -6.32 30.36 -4.52
C GLU A 239 -5.03 29.55 -4.35
N ASP A 240 -3.98 30.15 -3.77
CA ASP A 240 -2.69 29.48 -3.55
C ASP A 240 -2.81 28.32 -2.56
N TYR A 241 -3.72 28.41 -1.60
CA TYR A 241 -3.96 27.35 -0.61
C TYR A 241 -4.37 26.02 -1.25
N SER A 242 -5.18 26.06 -2.31
CA SER A 242 -5.56 24.86 -3.06
C SER A 242 -4.33 24.20 -3.71
N ARG A 243 -3.48 25.00 -4.37
CA ARG A 243 -2.25 24.53 -5.04
C ARG A 243 -1.29 23.90 -4.03
N ILE A 244 -1.08 24.58 -2.90
CA ILE A 244 -0.22 24.08 -1.81
C ILE A 244 -0.75 22.75 -1.29
N ALA A 245 -2.07 22.62 -1.08
CA ALA A 245 -2.65 21.38 -0.58
C ALA A 245 -2.48 20.20 -1.55
N TYR A 246 -2.71 20.41 -2.86
CA TYR A 246 -2.52 19.36 -3.87
C TYR A 246 -1.07 18.90 -3.97
N GLU A 247 -0.12 19.84 -4.00
CA GLU A 247 1.30 19.53 -4.12
C GLU A 247 1.83 18.85 -2.86
N HIS A 248 1.43 19.31 -1.67
CA HIS A 248 1.78 18.65 -0.41
C HIS A 248 1.27 17.21 -0.36
N ASN A 249 0.04 16.97 -0.83
CA ASN A 249 -0.50 15.62 -0.91
C ASN A 249 0.25 14.72 -1.92
N ARG A 250 0.73 15.29 -3.03
CA ARG A 250 1.57 14.57 -3.99
C ARG A 250 2.87 14.13 -3.32
N GLU A 251 3.58 15.06 -2.65
CA GLU A 251 4.82 14.75 -1.95
C GLU A 251 4.63 13.72 -0.82
N ILE A 252 3.51 13.76 -0.09
CA ILE A 252 3.15 12.74 0.91
C ILE A 252 2.94 11.36 0.28
N THR A 253 2.25 11.29 -0.85
CA THR A 253 2.03 10.03 -1.58
C THR A 253 3.34 9.43 -2.07
N ASP A 254 4.18 10.25 -2.71
CA ASP A 254 5.49 9.83 -3.23
C ASP A 254 6.44 9.39 -2.12
N SER A 255 6.44 10.09 -0.99
CA SER A 255 7.23 9.71 0.18
C SER A 255 6.81 8.35 0.73
N GLY A 256 5.50 8.08 0.83
CA GLY A 256 5.00 6.78 1.28
C GLY A 256 5.45 5.61 0.38
N ALA A 257 5.55 5.81 -0.94
CA ALA A 257 6.02 4.77 -1.85
C ALA A 257 7.51 4.43 -1.68
N ASN A 258 8.32 5.35 -1.16
CA ASN A 258 9.77 5.19 -1.00
C ASN A 258 10.21 5.01 0.46
N ALA A 259 9.29 5.04 1.40
CA ALA A 259 9.54 4.90 2.82
C ALA A 259 10.06 3.50 3.21
N ASP A 260 10.91 3.47 4.25
CA ASP A 260 11.19 2.29 5.04
C ASP A 260 10.30 2.28 6.29
N LYS A 261 9.23 1.48 6.27
CA LYS A 261 8.21 1.28 7.32
C LYS A 261 7.35 2.49 7.68
N LEU A 262 7.93 3.67 7.78
CA LEU A 262 7.26 4.91 8.14
C LEU A 262 7.80 6.10 7.33
N THR A 263 7.01 7.16 7.18
CA THR A 263 7.41 8.44 6.59
C THR A 263 7.07 9.57 7.54
N PHE A 264 7.93 10.59 7.57
CA PHE A 264 7.72 11.80 8.36
C PHE A 264 7.18 12.94 7.51
N ILE A 265 6.21 13.68 8.03
CA ILE A 265 5.57 14.79 7.32
C ILE A 265 5.69 16.04 8.20
N ASP A 266 6.44 17.05 7.72
CA ASP A 266 6.45 18.38 8.30
C ASP A 266 5.13 19.06 7.96
N THR A 267 4.21 18.96 8.91
CA THR A 267 2.83 19.46 8.88
C THR A 267 1.81 18.68 8.04
N GLU A 268 0.59 18.60 8.55
CA GLU A 268 -0.57 18.08 7.81
C GLU A 268 -1.55 19.22 7.47
N TYR A 269 -2.72 18.87 6.95
CA TYR A 269 -3.66 19.82 6.34
C TYR A 269 -4.34 20.78 7.32
N THR A 270 -4.55 20.42 8.59
CA THR A 270 -5.10 21.34 9.59
C THR A 270 -4.18 22.51 9.85
N SER A 271 -2.86 22.30 9.83
CA SER A 271 -1.90 23.40 9.97
C SER A 271 -2.00 24.39 8.79
N LEU A 272 -2.16 23.89 7.56
CA LEU A 272 -2.43 24.75 6.40
C LEU A 272 -3.78 25.47 6.52
N GLN A 273 -4.80 24.79 7.05
CA GLN A 273 -6.13 25.36 7.29
C GLN A 273 -6.09 26.52 8.29
N VAL A 274 -5.26 26.42 9.34
CA VAL A 274 -5.06 27.52 10.30
C VAL A 274 -4.55 28.77 9.58
N PHE A 275 -3.56 28.64 8.70
CA PHE A 275 -3.04 29.78 7.93
C PHE A 275 -4.09 30.38 7.01
N SER A 276 -4.94 29.57 6.37
CA SER A 276 -6.07 30.06 5.59
C SER A 276 -7.03 30.88 6.46
N ILE A 277 -7.43 30.37 7.62
CA ILE A 277 -8.34 31.09 8.53
C ILE A 277 -7.73 32.40 9.00
N ILE A 278 -6.46 32.42 9.41
CA ILE A 278 -5.81 33.63 9.92
C ILE A 278 -5.71 34.70 8.83
N ASN A 279 -5.35 34.31 7.60
CA ASN A 279 -5.12 35.27 6.53
C ASN A 279 -6.41 35.73 5.84
N THR A 280 -7.45 34.90 5.80
CA THR A 280 -8.64 35.14 4.97
C THR A 280 -9.94 35.17 5.76
N GLY A 281 -9.92 34.80 7.05
CA GLY A 281 -11.07 34.78 7.95
C GLY A 281 -11.99 33.57 7.78
N GLU A 282 -11.71 32.65 6.85
CA GLU A 282 -12.58 31.52 6.55
C GLU A 282 -11.82 30.21 6.28
N GLU A 283 -12.53 29.09 6.39
CA GLU A 283 -11.94 27.78 6.09
C GLU A 283 -12.03 27.43 4.60
N HIS A 284 -10.88 27.30 3.93
CA HIS A 284 -10.78 26.84 2.53
C HIS A 284 -11.35 25.42 2.26
N PRO A 285 -12.29 25.23 1.32
CA PRO A 285 -12.98 23.96 1.09
C PRO A 285 -12.08 22.80 0.66
N VAL A 286 -11.11 23.05 -0.24
CA VAL A 286 -10.17 21.99 -0.67
C VAL A 286 -9.35 21.43 0.50
N ILE A 287 -8.93 22.29 1.44
CA ILE A 287 -8.16 21.84 2.61
C ILE A 287 -9.06 21.02 3.54
N LYS A 288 -10.32 21.42 3.74
CA LYS A 288 -11.30 20.62 4.49
C LYS A 288 -11.42 19.20 3.95
N ASP A 289 -11.44 19.05 2.63
CA ASP A 289 -11.55 17.73 1.99
C ASP A 289 -10.29 16.90 2.23
N PHE A 290 -9.10 17.50 2.18
CA PHE A 290 -7.87 16.81 2.55
C PHE A 290 -7.84 16.39 4.02
N ILE A 291 -8.31 17.24 4.94
CA ILE A 291 -8.40 16.89 6.38
C ILE A 291 -9.29 15.66 6.59
N LYS A 292 -10.45 15.59 5.91
CA LYS A 292 -11.40 14.49 6.06
C LYS A 292 -10.91 13.17 5.47
N ASN A 293 -10.20 13.24 4.34
CA ASN A 293 -9.87 12.06 3.54
C ASN A 293 -8.43 11.55 3.73
N SER A 294 -7.56 12.35 4.35
CA SER A 294 -6.19 11.95 4.60
C SER A 294 -6.04 11.30 5.97
N LYS A 295 -5.34 10.17 6.01
CA LYS A 295 -5.06 9.45 7.25
C LYS A 295 -3.59 9.60 7.61
N PHE A 296 -3.34 10.11 8.81
CA PHE A 296 -2.05 10.06 9.49
C PHE A 296 -2.17 9.09 10.65
N ASN A 297 -1.19 8.21 10.80
CA ASN A 297 -1.23 7.18 11.84
C ASN A 297 -0.82 7.76 13.19
N ILE A 298 0.15 8.68 13.17
CA ILE A 298 0.66 9.37 14.35
C ILE A 298 0.70 10.86 14.02
N ILE A 299 0.21 11.67 14.94
CA ILE A 299 0.34 13.13 14.88
C ILE A 299 0.99 13.58 16.18
N ILE A 300 2.15 14.22 16.08
CA ILE A 300 2.90 14.78 17.20
C ILE A 300 2.76 16.30 17.14
N TYR A 301 2.10 16.88 18.14
CA TYR A 301 1.96 18.31 18.31
C TYR A 301 3.05 18.84 19.25
N ILE A 302 3.94 19.67 18.71
CA ILE A 302 4.95 20.40 19.49
C ILE A 302 4.32 21.68 20.01
N GLU A 303 4.01 21.69 21.29
CA GLU A 303 3.36 22.82 21.96
C GLU A 303 4.41 23.80 22.48
N LYS A 304 4.49 24.99 21.87
CA LYS A 304 5.42 26.05 22.30
C LYS A 304 4.74 27.13 23.13
N ASP A 305 3.59 27.64 22.67
CA ASP A 305 2.85 28.70 23.35
C ASP A 305 1.35 28.51 23.16
N ARG A 306 0.67 28.07 24.22
CA ARG A 306 -0.77 27.77 24.21
C ARG A 306 -1.65 28.98 23.92
N ASN A 307 -1.14 30.19 24.13
CA ASN A 307 -1.95 31.40 24.10
C ASN A 307 -2.01 32.06 22.72
N LYS A 308 -1.15 31.64 21.79
CA LYS A 308 -1.15 32.14 20.42
C LYS A 308 -2.42 31.77 19.68
N GLU A 309 -2.87 32.69 18.85
CA GLU A 309 -4.04 32.53 18.00
C GLU A 309 -3.95 31.26 17.13
N TYR A 310 -2.78 31.02 16.53
CA TYR A 310 -2.49 29.81 15.75
C TYR A 310 -2.81 28.53 16.53
N ASP A 311 -2.25 28.37 17.73
CA ASP A 311 -2.38 27.15 18.53
C ASP A 311 -3.83 26.95 19.03
N LYS A 312 -4.56 28.06 19.28
CA LYS A 312 -6.00 28.02 19.60
C LYS A 312 -6.85 27.53 18.42
N ILE A 313 -6.59 28.04 17.22
CA ILE A 313 -7.33 27.63 16.01
C ILE A 313 -6.98 26.17 15.66
N LEU A 314 -5.70 25.79 15.72
CA LEU A 314 -5.24 24.44 15.46
C LEU A 314 -5.96 23.42 16.35
N LYS A 315 -6.00 23.65 17.66
CA LYS A 315 -6.69 22.76 18.61
C LYS A 315 -8.19 22.65 18.32
N LYS A 316 -8.86 23.77 18.02
CA LYS A 316 -10.27 23.76 17.63
C LYS A 316 -10.51 22.92 16.37
N LEU A 317 -9.62 22.99 15.38
CA LEU A 317 -9.71 22.17 14.17
C LEU A 317 -9.47 20.69 14.47
N LEU A 318 -8.42 20.35 15.25
CA LEU A 318 -8.15 18.98 15.64
C LEU A 318 -9.35 18.35 16.38
N GLU A 319 -9.99 19.10 17.30
CA GLU A 319 -11.22 18.70 17.98
C GLU A 319 -12.40 18.54 17.00
N LYS A 320 -12.64 19.54 16.14
CA LYS A 320 -13.71 19.54 15.13
C LYS A 320 -13.67 18.31 14.23
N TYR A 321 -12.47 17.87 13.83
CA TYR A 321 -12.28 16.73 12.93
C TYR A 321 -12.00 15.42 13.68
N ASN A 322 -12.09 15.41 15.02
CA ASN A 322 -11.81 14.25 15.87
C ASN A 322 -10.43 13.62 15.59
N ILE A 323 -9.43 14.47 15.38
CA ILE A 323 -8.07 14.07 15.08
C ILE A 323 -7.33 13.84 16.38
N LYS A 324 -6.87 12.61 16.59
CA LYS A 324 -6.06 12.23 17.76
C LYS A 324 -4.60 12.62 17.53
N TYR A 325 -3.97 13.14 18.57
CA TYR A 325 -2.57 13.57 18.53
C TYR A 325 -1.90 13.40 19.89
N PHE A 326 -0.58 13.30 19.88
CA PHE A 326 0.28 13.32 21.06
C PHE A 326 0.81 14.73 21.27
N THR A 327 0.69 15.27 22.49
CA THR A 327 1.25 16.58 22.81
C THR A 327 2.61 16.43 23.46
N ILE A 328 3.63 17.06 22.89
CA ILE A 328 4.93 17.22 23.53
C ILE A 328 5.13 18.70 23.81
N LYS A 329 5.18 19.04 25.10
CA LYS A 329 5.37 20.42 25.53
C LYS A 329 6.82 20.83 25.43
N ASN A 330 7.07 22.00 24.89
CA ASN A 330 8.37 22.65 24.84
C ASN A 330 8.52 23.62 26.02
N GLU A 331 8.29 23.15 27.25
CA GLU A 331 8.24 24.01 28.44
C GLU A 331 9.64 24.49 28.88
N GLU A 332 10.75 23.78 28.61
CA GLU A 332 12.09 24.13 29.15
C GLU A 332 13.31 23.78 28.25
N CYS A 333 13.22 23.95 26.92
CA CYS A 333 14.39 24.03 26.00
C CYS A 333 15.44 22.90 26.03
N ASN A 334 15.04 21.62 26.07
CA ASN A 334 15.89 20.57 25.53
C ASN A 334 15.22 19.91 24.32
N PHE A 335 15.59 20.35 23.12
CA PHE A 335 15.10 19.75 21.88
C PHE A 335 15.41 18.25 21.78
N THR A 336 16.43 17.78 22.51
CA THR A 336 16.76 16.36 22.65
C THR A 336 15.64 15.59 23.35
N GLU A 337 14.97 16.17 24.34
CA GLU A 337 13.84 15.49 25.01
C GLU A 337 12.62 15.38 24.11
N ILE A 338 12.32 16.43 23.33
CA ILE A 338 11.25 16.37 22.31
C ILE A 338 11.54 15.24 21.33
N TYR A 339 12.80 15.14 20.89
CA TYR A 339 13.27 14.09 19.99
C TYR A 339 13.14 12.69 20.61
N ASN A 340 13.62 12.48 21.83
CA ASN A 340 13.53 11.19 22.52
C ASN A 340 12.08 10.75 22.77
N LYS A 341 11.23 11.65 23.27
CA LYS A 341 9.79 11.36 23.46
C LYS A 341 9.08 11.04 22.15
N SER A 342 9.50 11.68 21.05
CA SER A 342 8.95 11.36 19.73
C SER A 342 9.32 9.94 19.32
N ILE A 343 10.57 9.51 19.55
CA ILE A 343 11.02 8.13 19.30
C ILE A 343 10.21 7.14 20.12
N GLU A 344 10.05 7.37 21.43
CA GLU A 344 9.26 6.51 22.32
C GLU A 344 7.83 6.31 21.78
N ILE A 345 7.15 7.40 21.41
CA ILE A 345 5.80 7.35 20.83
C ILE A 345 5.78 6.55 19.52
N ILE A 346 6.79 6.71 18.65
CA ILE A 346 6.81 6.07 17.33
C ILE A 346 7.13 4.58 17.45
N ASP A 347 8.08 4.21 18.32
CA ASP A 347 8.52 2.83 18.51
C ASP A 347 7.40 1.95 19.05
N ASP A 348 6.50 2.49 19.87
CA ASP A 348 5.29 1.80 20.33
C ASP A 348 4.38 1.36 19.17
N PHE A 349 4.40 2.05 18.02
CA PHE A 349 3.57 1.70 16.86
C PHE A 349 4.26 0.78 15.85
N ILE A 350 5.59 0.67 15.92
CA ILE A 350 6.40 -0.20 15.06
C ILE A 350 6.64 -1.56 15.75
N SER A 351 6.67 -1.57 17.08
CA SER A 351 6.92 -2.76 17.90
C SER A 351 5.69 -3.67 18.10
N ILE A 352 4.49 -3.15 17.77
CA ILE A 352 3.25 -3.93 17.66
C ILE A 352 3.19 -4.56 16.28
#